data_AF-A0A7D6CFS6-F1
#
_entry.id   AF-A0A7D6CFS6-F1
#
_cell.length_a   1.000
_cell.length_b   1.000
_cell.length_c   1.000
_cell.angle_alpha   90.00
_cell.angle_beta   90.00
_cell.angle_gamma   90.00
#
_symmetry.space_group_name_H-M   'P 1'
#
loop_
_entity.id
_entity.type
_entity.pdbx_description
1 polymer ?
#
loop_
_entity_poly.entity_id
_entity_poly.type
_entity_poly.pdbx_seq_one_letter_code
_entity_poly.pdbx_strand_id
1 'polypeptide(L)'
;MLVSPGSRVAALAACGALLLAGAGCGTDDSKEATTTPQVRLYGTDGNMTNAYAVELKERADLLDGMKGTTPLTPLPDSFKNRLRGVNSKLTDYLYSAESYDAVMISALAAQLAGTTEPAAIAKQIVGVTNNGQRCEKPADCLRLARDGRDIEYRGVSLNRAGFTDAGEPATASYATLTFGEQKIDDGKTEFVGAGDDSAASTKNPPRPQRQRGTKALSAPLVLGGLLPRTGDLAIAYPPLAAGAALAVKEINAAGGVLGEDVVWIDGDDGTNPSVAKATVAKHIREGVHVIIGAGASGISRAVLPDVVAAGLVLFSPSNTDAGLTAVEDKGLYFRTAPPDSLQGRALADVILRDGPHRIALVARKDSYGEGLQENVRAELERAGLDGDQVKLLTYEPPADAKAPPLDFTAGAREIKAYGADAVLVIGFGESAQVIRALADSGVQIRH
;
A
#
# COMPACT_ATOMS: atom_id res chain seq x y z
N MET A 1 -33.95 -39.05 39.60
CA MET A 1 -33.08 -39.75 40.59
C MET A 1 -31.81 -38.91 40.67
N LEU A 2 -31.69 -37.95 41.61
CA LEU A 2 -31.09 -38.13 42.95
C LEU A 2 -29.72 -38.84 42.80
N VAL A 3 -28.55 -38.24 43.07
CA VAL A 3 -28.08 -37.61 44.33
C VAL A 3 -26.80 -36.77 44.07
N SER A 4 -26.62 -35.70 44.86
CA SER A 4 -25.45 -34.79 44.93
C SER A 4 -24.50 -35.19 46.11
N PRO A 5 -23.63 -34.33 46.69
CA PRO A 5 -22.18 -34.32 46.53
C PRO A 5 -21.41 -34.73 47.80
N GLY A 6 -20.09 -34.95 47.69
CA GLY A 6 -19.20 -35.20 48.83
C GLY A 6 -18.29 -34.01 49.15
N SER A 7 -18.70 -33.23 50.14
CA SER A 7 -17.91 -32.15 50.76
C SER A 7 -16.84 -32.73 51.71
N ARG A 8 -15.67 -32.09 51.80
CA ARG A 8 -14.86 -32.08 53.04
C ARG A 8 -14.36 -30.67 53.35
N VAL A 9 -14.85 -30.18 54.48
CA VAL A 9 -14.43 -28.98 55.22
C VAL A 9 -13.49 -29.43 56.35
N ALA A 10 -12.47 -28.62 56.65
CA ALA A 10 -11.90 -28.32 57.98
C ALA A 10 -10.44 -27.82 57.81
N ALA A 11 -9.90 -26.84 58.51
CA ALA A 11 -10.39 -25.90 59.51
C ALA A 11 -9.32 -24.80 59.71
N LEU A 12 -9.75 -23.66 60.28
CA LEU A 12 -8.99 -22.47 60.66
C LEU A 12 -7.93 -22.67 61.77
N ALA A 13 -6.90 -21.80 61.77
CA ALA A 13 -6.38 -21.04 62.93
C ALA A 13 -5.43 -19.93 62.39
N ALA A 14 -5.72 -18.62 62.44
CA ALA A 14 -5.93 -17.67 63.54
C ALA A 14 -4.64 -16.98 64.08
N CYS A 15 -4.54 -15.68 63.77
CA CYS A 15 -4.14 -14.53 64.60
C CYS A 15 -2.66 -14.22 64.99
N GLY A 16 -2.33 -12.93 64.80
CA GLY A 16 -1.45 -12.10 65.64
C GLY A 16 -0.18 -11.61 64.92
N ALA A 17 0.23 -10.34 64.88
CA ALA A 17 -0.23 -9.13 65.55
C ALA A 17 0.31 -7.88 64.82
N LEU A 18 -0.37 -6.74 65.02
CA LEU A 18 0.03 -5.38 64.66
C LEU A 18 1.36 -4.96 65.31
N LEU A 19 2.16 -4.17 64.59
CA LEU A 19 3.03 -3.14 65.17
C LEU A 19 2.86 -1.83 64.39
N LEU A 20 2.22 -0.85 65.05
CA LEU A 20 2.22 0.57 64.69
C LEU A 20 3.30 1.26 65.52
N ALA A 21 4.15 2.04 64.86
CA ALA A 21 4.40 3.47 65.12
C ALA A 21 5.85 3.87 64.80
N GLY A 22 5.96 4.94 64.03
CA GLY A 22 7.21 5.66 63.76
C GLY A 22 6.94 6.82 62.83
N ALA A 23 6.29 7.86 63.36
CA ALA A 23 6.18 9.16 62.70
C ALA A 23 7.58 9.78 62.60
N GLY A 24 8.06 9.97 61.38
CA GLY A 24 9.23 10.79 61.08
C GLY A 24 8.84 11.81 60.01
N CYS A 25 8.81 13.09 60.39
CA CYS A 25 8.71 14.19 59.45
C CYS A 25 9.98 14.21 58.58
N GLY A 26 9.88 13.72 57.36
CA GLY A 26 10.84 13.97 56.29
C GLY A 26 10.13 14.75 55.19
N THR A 27 10.52 15.99 54.97
CA THR A 27 10.18 16.74 53.76
C THR A 27 10.95 16.11 52.60
N ASP A 28 10.46 14.99 52.09
CA ASP A 28 10.89 14.50 50.78
C ASP A 28 10.06 15.23 49.74
N ASP A 29 10.66 16.27 49.17
CA ASP A 29 10.35 16.71 47.82
C ASP A 29 10.59 15.49 46.92
N SER A 30 9.55 14.69 46.71
CA SER A 30 9.51 13.74 45.62
C SER A 30 9.55 14.56 44.34
N LYS A 31 10.76 14.85 43.87
CA LYS A 31 11.00 15.20 42.48
C LYS A 31 10.43 14.05 41.68
N GLU A 32 9.21 14.22 41.18
CA GLU A 32 8.74 13.50 40.01
C GLU A 32 9.86 13.62 39.00
N ALA A 33 10.58 12.51 38.78
CA ALA A 33 11.38 12.37 37.59
C ALA A 33 10.38 12.41 36.45
N THR A 34 10.12 13.60 35.92
CA THR A 34 9.38 13.79 34.68
C THR A 34 10.21 13.17 33.58
N THR A 35 10.12 11.85 33.43
CA THR A 35 10.66 11.13 32.30
C THR A 35 10.01 11.74 31.08
N THR A 36 10.80 12.41 30.24
CA THR A 36 10.28 12.94 28.97
C THR A 36 9.63 11.77 28.21
N PRO A 37 8.35 11.86 27.83
CA PRO A 37 7.68 10.78 27.12
C PRO A 37 8.50 10.40 25.88
N GLN A 38 8.81 9.11 25.76
CA GLN A 38 9.44 8.59 24.55
C GLN A 38 8.35 8.34 23.50
N VAL A 39 8.57 8.81 22.29
CA VAL A 39 7.68 8.63 21.14
C VAL A 39 8.02 7.37 20.39
N ARG A 40 7.03 6.51 20.16
CA ARG A 40 7.13 5.45 19.14
C ARG A 40 6.76 6.01 17.78
N LEU A 41 7.57 5.70 16.76
CA LEU A 41 7.30 6.10 15.39
C LEU A 41 6.52 5.01 14.66
N TYR A 42 5.55 5.45 13.86
CA TYR A 42 4.80 4.61 12.94
C TYR A 42 4.85 5.19 11.52
N GLY A 43 4.82 4.32 10.52
CA GLY A 43 4.81 4.67 9.11
C GLY A 43 3.77 3.91 8.30
N THR A 44 3.77 4.19 7.00
CA THR A 44 2.86 3.63 6.01
C THR A 44 3.64 3.11 4.80
N ASP A 45 2.95 2.55 3.82
CA ASP A 45 3.53 2.03 2.57
C ASP A 45 4.42 3.04 1.84
N GLY A 46 4.15 4.34 2.01
CA GLY A 46 4.96 5.42 1.46
C GLY A 46 6.37 5.55 2.07
N ASN A 47 6.62 5.04 3.28
CA ASN A 47 7.90 5.17 3.97
C ASN A 47 8.39 3.89 4.69
N MET A 48 7.65 2.78 4.60
CA MET A 48 8.07 1.48 5.14
C MET A 48 8.83 0.65 4.10
N THR A 49 10.02 1.12 3.69
CA THR A 49 10.92 0.45 2.73
C THR A 49 12.38 0.60 3.15
N ASN A 50 13.29 -0.30 2.75
CA ASN A 50 14.72 -0.14 3.07
C ASN A 50 15.33 1.10 2.42
N ALA A 51 14.82 1.52 1.25
CA ALA A 51 15.25 2.75 0.58
C ALA A 51 14.96 4.01 1.41
N TYR A 52 13.96 3.98 2.31
CA TYR A 52 13.61 5.13 3.15
C TYR A 52 14.71 5.51 4.15
N ALA A 53 15.50 4.54 4.64
CA ALA A 53 16.64 4.82 5.53
C ALA A 53 17.67 5.76 4.89
N VAL A 54 17.81 5.73 3.56
CA VAL A 54 18.71 6.61 2.81
C VAL A 54 18.27 8.08 2.89
N GLU A 55 16.96 8.34 2.99
CA GLU A 55 16.41 9.70 3.08
C GLU A 55 16.75 10.41 4.41
N LEU A 56 17.04 9.62 5.45
CA LEU A 56 17.49 10.09 6.76
C LEU A 56 19.01 10.33 6.84
N LYS A 57 19.76 9.96 5.81
CA LYS A 57 21.21 10.19 5.70
C LYS A 57 21.96 9.64 6.94
N GLU A 58 22.76 10.48 7.60
CA GLU A 58 23.52 10.12 8.80
C GLU A 58 22.66 9.86 10.05
N ARG A 59 21.34 10.08 9.96
CA ARG A 59 20.37 9.92 11.06
C ARG A 59 19.43 8.72 10.85
N ALA A 60 19.86 7.72 10.08
CA ALA A 60 19.05 6.53 9.79
C ALA A 60 18.72 5.71 11.06
N ASP A 61 19.50 5.86 12.13
CA ASP A 61 19.24 5.30 13.46
C ASP A 61 17.90 5.75 14.05
N LEU A 62 17.38 6.92 13.63
CA LEU A 62 16.05 7.40 14.03
C LEU A 62 14.91 6.45 13.61
N LEU A 63 15.14 5.54 12.66
CA LEU A 63 14.15 4.55 12.26
C LEU A 63 14.14 3.32 13.17
N ASP A 64 15.19 3.04 13.93
CA ASP A 64 15.21 1.82 14.74
C ASP A 64 14.00 1.80 15.68
N GLY A 65 13.26 0.69 15.67
CA GLY A 65 12.02 0.54 16.43
C GLY A 65 10.76 1.06 15.74
N MET A 66 10.88 1.82 14.64
CA MET A 66 9.74 2.30 13.86
C MET A 66 8.97 1.13 13.25
N LYS A 67 7.65 1.13 13.43
CA LYS A 67 6.74 0.12 12.89
C LYS A 67 5.87 0.72 11.79
N GLY A 68 5.21 -0.09 11.00
CA GLY A 68 4.24 0.43 10.04
C GLY A 68 3.63 -0.65 9.19
N THR A 69 2.71 -0.27 8.32
CA THR A 69 2.01 -1.23 7.46
C THR A 69 2.22 -0.89 6.00
N THR A 70 2.29 -1.91 5.15
CA THR A 70 2.25 -1.76 3.70
C THR A 70 1.37 -2.83 3.05
N PRO A 71 0.63 -2.54 1.96
CA PRO A 71 0.09 -3.60 1.10
C PRO A 71 1.22 -4.51 0.62
N LEU A 72 1.20 -5.74 1.13
CA LEU A 72 2.18 -6.74 0.78
C LEU A 72 1.62 -8.12 1.12
N THR A 73 1.58 -8.97 0.10
CA THR A 73 1.39 -10.40 0.29
C THR A 73 2.74 -11.09 0.51
N PRO A 74 2.81 -12.22 1.25
CA PRO A 74 4.04 -13.00 1.34
C PRO A 74 4.55 -13.39 -0.05
N LEU A 75 5.65 -12.77 -0.48
CA LEU A 75 6.22 -13.02 -1.81
C LEU A 75 7.09 -14.28 -1.81
N PRO A 76 6.81 -15.26 -2.69
CA PRO A 76 7.65 -16.44 -2.82
C PRO A 76 9.06 -16.07 -3.29
N ASP A 77 10.09 -16.77 -2.79
CA ASP A 77 11.48 -16.56 -3.22
C ASP A 77 11.66 -16.74 -4.74
N SER A 78 10.89 -17.62 -5.35
CA SER A 78 10.88 -17.79 -6.82
C SER A 78 10.47 -16.50 -7.54
N PHE A 79 9.52 -15.74 -7.01
CA PHE A 79 9.12 -14.46 -7.57
C PHE A 79 10.17 -13.39 -7.32
N LYS A 80 10.69 -13.28 -6.08
CA LYS A 80 11.79 -12.36 -5.74
C LYS A 80 13.04 -12.60 -6.62
N ASN A 81 13.37 -13.86 -6.91
CA ASN A 81 14.48 -14.23 -7.77
C ASN A 81 14.24 -13.85 -9.24
N ARG A 82 13.01 -14.00 -9.74
CA ARG A 82 12.63 -13.56 -11.10
C ARG A 82 12.71 -12.04 -11.24
N LEU A 83 12.26 -11.29 -10.23
CA LEU A 83 12.41 -9.84 -10.17
C LEU A 83 13.89 -9.43 -10.15
N ARG A 84 14.73 -10.10 -9.36
CA ARG A 84 16.19 -9.89 -9.37
C ARG A 84 16.84 -10.26 -10.71
N GLY A 85 16.24 -11.15 -11.48
CA GLY A 85 16.63 -11.43 -12.86
C GLY A 85 16.32 -10.28 -13.84
N VAL A 86 15.41 -9.38 -13.49
CA VAL A 86 15.13 -8.12 -14.22
C VAL A 86 16.02 -6.99 -13.69
N ASN A 87 16.11 -6.86 -12.36
CA ASN A 87 16.95 -5.87 -11.70
C ASN A 87 17.69 -6.50 -10.51
N SER A 88 18.97 -6.83 -10.70
CA SER A 88 19.80 -7.50 -9.68
C SER A 88 20.09 -6.65 -8.45
N LYS A 89 19.78 -5.34 -8.47
CA LYS A 89 20.00 -4.41 -7.37
C LYS A 89 18.78 -4.22 -6.46
N LEU A 90 17.68 -4.94 -6.71
CA LEU A 90 16.49 -4.83 -5.86
C LEU A 90 16.78 -5.27 -4.42
N THR A 91 16.57 -4.35 -3.50
CA THR A 91 16.57 -4.56 -2.05
C THR A 91 15.17 -4.63 -1.47
N ASP A 92 14.20 -4.08 -2.17
CA ASP A 92 12.79 -3.96 -1.78
C ASP A 92 11.88 -4.53 -2.86
N TYR A 93 10.66 -4.86 -2.47
CA TYR A 93 9.66 -5.50 -3.33
C TYR A 93 8.27 -4.84 -3.27
N LEU A 94 8.18 -3.66 -2.64
CA LEU A 94 6.95 -2.88 -2.51
C LEU A 94 6.25 -2.71 -3.87
N TYR A 95 4.96 -3.05 -3.93
CA TYR A 95 4.11 -2.97 -5.12
C TYR A 95 4.59 -3.73 -6.38
N SER A 96 5.64 -4.56 -6.27
CA SER A 96 6.17 -5.31 -7.41
C SER A 96 5.20 -6.39 -7.91
N ALA A 97 4.45 -7.01 -6.99
CA ALA A 97 3.44 -8.03 -7.31
C ALA A 97 2.20 -7.41 -7.95
N GLU A 98 1.78 -6.25 -7.44
CA GLU A 98 0.65 -5.46 -7.89
C GLU A 98 0.91 -4.90 -9.29
N SER A 99 2.12 -4.41 -9.56
CA SER A 99 2.59 -3.98 -10.88
C SER A 99 2.65 -5.13 -11.88
N TYR A 100 3.17 -6.29 -11.46
CA TYR A 100 3.17 -7.50 -12.28
C TYR A 100 1.73 -7.92 -12.64
N ASP A 101 0.83 -7.96 -11.66
CA ASP A 101 -0.55 -8.39 -11.87
C ASP A 101 -1.35 -7.40 -12.71
N ALA A 102 -1.14 -6.08 -12.57
CA ALA A 102 -1.82 -5.08 -13.40
C ALA A 102 -1.49 -5.27 -14.89
N VAL A 103 -0.23 -5.52 -15.22
CA VAL A 103 0.22 -5.84 -16.59
C VAL A 103 -0.37 -7.16 -17.07
N MET A 104 -0.30 -8.21 -16.25
CA MET A 104 -0.84 -9.53 -16.58
C MET A 104 -2.35 -9.50 -16.86
N ILE A 105 -3.12 -8.83 -16.00
CA ILE A 105 -4.57 -8.69 -16.15
C ILE A 105 -4.91 -7.90 -17.41
N SER A 106 -4.18 -6.81 -17.69
CA SER A 106 -4.37 -6.02 -18.91
C SER A 106 -4.18 -6.84 -20.17
N ALA A 107 -3.12 -7.67 -20.21
CA ALA A 107 -2.82 -8.56 -21.33
C ALA A 107 -3.88 -9.67 -21.50
N LEU A 108 -4.30 -10.30 -20.40
CA LEU A 108 -5.35 -11.33 -20.42
C LEU A 108 -6.71 -10.75 -20.84
N ALA A 109 -7.05 -9.55 -20.36
CA ALA A 109 -8.27 -8.84 -20.72
C ALA A 109 -8.32 -8.53 -22.22
N ALA A 110 -7.22 -8.04 -22.80
CA ALA A 110 -7.10 -7.83 -24.25
C ALA A 110 -7.23 -9.14 -25.04
N GLN A 111 -6.58 -10.21 -24.57
CA GLN A 111 -6.66 -11.52 -25.20
C GLN A 111 -8.10 -12.09 -25.20
N LEU A 112 -8.83 -11.96 -24.10
CA LEU A 112 -10.23 -12.39 -23.98
C LEU A 112 -11.18 -11.49 -24.79
N ALA A 113 -10.90 -10.19 -24.85
CA ALA A 113 -11.66 -9.25 -25.67
C ALA A 113 -11.49 -9.51 -27.17
N GLY A 114 -10.36 -10.10 -27.58
CA GLY A 114 -10.04 -10.32 -28.99
C GLY A 114 -9.58 -9.06 -29.72
N THR A 115 -9.24 -7.99 -28.98
CA THR A 115 -8.90 -6.66 -29.52
C THR A 115 -8.02 -5.88 -28.53
N THR A 116 -7.31 -4.87 -29.02
CA THR A 116 -6.56 -3.91 -28.19
C THR A 116 -7.38 -2.66 -27.83
N GLU A 117 -8.64 -2.56 -28.28
CA GLU A 117 -9.51 -1.42 -27.96
C GLU A 117 -9.72 -1.26 -26.45
N PRO A 118 -9.34 -0.12 -25.83
CA PRO A 118 -9.33 0.03 -24.37
C PRO A 118 -10.70 -0.19 -23.72
N ALA A 119 -11.78 0.29 -24.32
CA ALA A 119 -13.14 0.11 -23.79
C ALA A 119 -13.60 -1.36 -23.80
N ALA A 120 -13.06 -2.20 -24.70
CA ALA A 120 -13.32 -3.62 -24.72
C ALA A 120 -12.45 -4.36 -23.70
N ILE A 121 -11.18 -3.95 -23.56
CA ILE A 121 -10.27 -4.44 -22.51
C ILE A 121 -10.89 -4.20 -21.13
N ALA A 122 -11.32 -2.97 -20.84
CA ALA A 122 -11.86 -2.55 -19.55
C ALA A 122 -13.02 -3.45 -19.08
N LYS A 123 -13.93 -3.81 -19.99
CA LYS A 123 -15.08 -4.68 -19.69
C LYS A 123 -14.67 -6.12 -19.31
N GLN A 124 -13.45 -6.55 -19.64
CA GLN A 124 -12.93 -7.86 -19.29
C GLN A 124 -12.16 -7.86 -17.96
N ILE A 125 -11.59 -6.73 -17.52
CA ILE A 125 -10.64 -6.68 -16.39
C ILE A 125 -11.20 -7.33 -15.12
N VAL A 126 -12.42 -6.98 -14.70
CA VAL A 126 -13.03 -7.58 -13.50
C VAL A 126 -13.24 -9.09 -13.68
N GLY A 127 -13.67 -9.53 -14.87
CA GLY A 127 -13.90 -10.93 -15.18
C GLY A 127 -12.63 -11.78 -15.29
N VAL A 128 -11.49 -11.20 -15.64
CA VAL A 128 -10.20 -11.91 -15.68
C VAL A 128 -9.87 -12.55 -14.33
N THR A 129 -10.35 -11.96 -13.24
CA THR A 129 -10.04 -12.41 -11.87
C THR A 129 -11.22 -13.14 -11.21
N ASN A 130 -12.35 -13.36 -11.89
CA ASN A 130 -13.56 -13.88 -11.27
C ASN A 130 -14.29 -14.91 -12.15
N ASN A 131 -15.00 -15.86 -11.54
CA ASN A 131 -16.01 -16.70 -12.20
C ASN A 131 -15.54 -17.48 -13.46
N GLY A 132 -14.30 -17.97 -13.47
CA GLY A 132 -13.72 -18.69 -14.61
C GLY A 132 -12.87 -19.89 -14.22
N GLN A 133 -12.18 -20.49 -15.20
CA GLN A 133 -11.22 -21.55 -14.91
C GLN A 133 -9.96 -20.97 -14.27
N ARG A 134 -9.65 -21.39 -13.03
CA ARG A 134 -8.44 -20.95 -12.32
C ARG A 134 -7.16 -21.21 -13.11
N CYS A 135 -6.31 -20.19 -13.16
CA CYS A 135 -4.96 -20.27 -13.73
C CYS A 135 -4.04 -19.27 -13.01
N GLU A 136 -2.74 -19.56 -12.97
CA GLU A 136 -1.76 -18.76 -12.20
C GLU A 136 -0.54 -18.39 -13.06
N LYS A 137 -0.06 -19.32 -13.89
CA LYS A 137 1.11 -19.09 -14.74
C LYS A 137 0.72 -18.34 -16.01
N PRO A 138 1.49 -17.33 -16.44
CA PRO A 138 1.21 -16.55 -17.66
C PRO A 138 0.89 -17.40 -18.88
N ALA A 139 1.73 -18.40 -19.17
CA ALA A 139 1.57 -19.26 -20.33
C ALA A 139 0.28 -20.09 -20.29
N ASP A 140 -0.10 -20.60 -19.11
CA ASP A 140 -1.33 -21.38 -18.95
C ASP A 140 -2.57 -20.49 -19.08
N CYS A 141 -2.55 -19.31 -18.45
CA CYS A 141 -3.65 -18.35 -18.54
C CYS A 141 -3.86 -17.84 -19.97
N LEU A 142 -2.79 -17.45 -20.67
CA LEU A 142 -2.86 -17.01 -22.06
C LEU A 142 -3.37 -18.13 -22.98
N ARG A 143 -2.95 -19.38 -22.75
CA ARG A 143 -3.47 -20.53 -23.52
C ARG A 143 -4.98 -20.68 -23.32
N LEU A 144 -5.47 -20.64 -22.08
CA LEU A 144 -6.91 -20.72 -21.80
C LEU A 144 -7.69 -19.56 -22.43
N ALA A 145 -7.16 -18.34 -22.34
CA ALA A 145 -7.77 -17.16 -22.93
C ALA A 145 -7.85 -17.26 -24.47
N ARG A 146 -6.78 -17.73 -25.13
CA ARG A 146 -6.75 -17.97 -26.58
C ARG A 146 -7.77 -19.02 -27.02
N ASP A 147 -7.99 -20.04 -26.19
CA ASP A 147 -9.02 -21.07 -26.40
C ASP A 147 -10.46 -20.52 -26.23
N GLY A 148 -10.61 -19.26 -25.80
CA GLY A 148 -11.89 -18.60 -25.56
C GLY A 148 -12.58 -19.11 -24.30
N ARG A 149 -11.81 -19.53 -23.29
CA ARG A 149 -12.33 -19.94 -21.98
C ARG A 149 -12.33 -18.76 -21.03
N ASP A 150 -13.40 -18.62 -20.26
CA ASP A 150 -13.38 -17.75 -19.09
C ASP A 150 -12.31 -18.23 -18.12
N ILE A 151 -11.53 -17.30 -17.57
CA ILE A 151 -10.42 -17.58 -16.67
C ILE A 151 -10.64 -16.91 -15.32
N GLU A 152 -10.07 -17.51 -14.29
CA GLU A 152 -9.96 -16.91 -12.97
C GLU A 152 -8.47 -16.80 -12.65
N TYR A 153 -7.85 -15.74 -13.16
CA TYR A 153 -6.44 -15.45 -12.89
C TYR A 153 -6.24 -15.22 -11.39
N ARG A 154 -5.32 -15.98 -10.81
CA ARG A 154 -4.81 -15.77 -9.45
C ARG A 154 -3.33 -15.46 -9.58
N GLY A 155 -3.02 -14.19 -9.33
CA GLY A 155 -1.69 -13.63 -9.51
C GLY A 155 -0.85 -13.72 -8.25
N VAL A 156 0.17 -12.88 -8.19
CA VAL A 156 1.06 -12.81 -7.02
C VAL A 156 0.37 -12.05 -5.90
N SER A 157 -0.10 -10.83 -6.17
CA SER A 157 -0.84 -9.98 -5.23
C SER A 157 -2.30 -10.41 -5.02
N LEU A 158 -2.89 -11.04 -6.05
CA LEU A 158 -4.29 -11.51 -6.05
C LEU A 158 -4.39 -13.02 -5.86
N ASN A 159 -4.15 -13.49 -4.64
CA ASN A 159 -4.09 -14.93 -4.35
C ASN A 159 -5.33 -15.50 -3.61
N ARG A 160 -6.13 -14.65 -2.96
CA ARG A 160 -7.30 -15.06 -2.18
C ARG A 160 -8.61 -14.88 -2.97
N ALA A 161 -9.02 -13.63 -3.21
CA ALA A 161 -10.21 -13.28 -3.99
C ALA A 161 -9.86 -12.45 -5.24
N GLY A 162 -10.83 -12.31 -6.14
CA GLY A 162 -10.71 -11.47 -7.33
C GLY A 162 -11.07 -10.00 -7.07
N PHE A 163 -11.35 -9.28 -8.15
CA PHE A 163 -11.76 -7.89 -8.07
C PHE A 163 -13.22 -7.73 -7.66
N THR A 164 -13.50 -6.65 -6.95
CA THR A 164 -14.85 -6.13 -6.73
C THR A 164 -15.44 -5.57 -8.04
N ASP A 165 -16.71 -5.20 -8.00
CA ASP A 165 -17.37 -4.48 -9.11
C ASP A 165 -16.71 -3.13 -9.44
N ALA A 166 -15.97 -2.53 -8.49
CA ALA A 166 -15.30 -1.25 -8.66
C ALA A 166 -13.90 -1.38 -9.30
N GLY A 167 -13.45 -2.60 -9.63
CA GLY A 167 -12.17 -2.78 -10.31
C GLY A 167 -10.94 -2.75 -9.40
N GLU A 168 -11.12 -3.15 -8.14
CA GLU A 168 -10.06 -3.23 -7.12
C GLU A 168 -10.13 -4.55 -6.34
N PRO A 169 -9.07 -4.98 -5.62
CA PRO A 169 -9.08 -6.26 -4.91
C PRO A 169 -10.16 -6.32 -3.82
N ALA A 170 -10.94 -7.41 -3.79
CA ALA A 170 -11.92 -7.65 -2.72
C ALA A 170 -11.26 -7.98 -1.36
N THR A 171 -10.04 -8.51 -1.42
CA THR A 171 -9.22 -8.86 -0.27
C THR A 171 -7.80 -8.36 -0.44
N ALA A 172 -7.14 -8.10 0.67
CA ALA A 172 -5.77 -7.64 0.73
C ALA A 172 -4.95 -8.41 1.76
N SER A 173 -3.63 -8.32 1.65
CA SER A 173 -2.69 -8.68 2.69
C SER A 173 -1.85 -7.46 3.01
N TYR A 174 -1.68 -7.17 4.29
CA TYR A 174 -0.80 -6.12 4.78
C TYR A 174 0.34 -6.74 5.57
N ALA A 175 1.56 -6.27 5.30
CA ALA A 175 2.70 -6.58 6.15
C ALA A 175 2.84 -5.50 7.22
N THR A 176 2.91 -5.91 8.48
CA THR A 176 3.46 -5.08 9.56
C THR A 176 4.97 -5.23 9.54
N LEU A 177 5.65 -4.13 9.25
CA LEU A 177 7.10 -4.07 9.14
C LEU A 177 7.68 -3.35 10.37
N THR A 178 8.89 -3.72 10.76
CA THR A 178 9.64 -3.07 11.85
C THR A 178 11.05 -2.77 11.35
N PHE A 179 11.50 -1.54 11.54
CA PHE A 179 12.90 -1.18 11.32
C PHE A 179 13.77 -1.64 12.50
N GLY A 180 14.94 -2.20 12.19
CA GLY A 180 16.00 -2.50 13.15
C GLY A 180 17.35 -2.57 12.45
N GLU A 181 18.36 -1.97 13.07
CA GLU A 181 19.68 -1.78 12.46
C GLU A 181 19.58 -1.02 11.12
N GLN A 182 18.74 0.02 11.08
CA GLN A 182 18.57 0.94 9.94
C GLN A 182 18.00 0.29 8.66
N LYS A 183 17.36 -0.88 8.79
CA LYS A 183 16.71 -1.63 7.70
C LYS A 183 15.45 -2.31 8.21
N ILE A 184 14.59 -2.78 7.31
CA ILE A 184 13.45 -3.62 7.67
C ILE A 184 13.96 -4.97 8.18
N ASP A 185 13.49 -5.36 9.37
CA ASP A 185 13.73 -6.67 9.98
C ASP A 185 12.70 -7.67 9.45
N ASP A 186 13.06 -8.38 8.37
CA ASP A 186 12.23 -9.41 7.76
C ASP A 186 11.79 -10.48 8.78
N GLY A 187 12.60 -10.74 9.82
CA GLY A 187 12.29 -11.71 10.87
C GLY A 187 11.16 -11.28 11.81
N LYS A 188 10.82 -9.99 11.83
CA LYS A 188 9.71 -9.40 12.59
C LYS A 188 8.50 -9.06 11.71
N THR A 189 8.53 -9.42 10.43
CA THR A 189 7.41 -9.12 9.53
C THR A 189 6.22 -10.03 9.86
N GLU A 190 5.09 -9.40 10.19
CA GLU A 190 3.81 -10.08 10.38
C GLU A 190 2.89 -9.77 9.20
N PHE A 191 2.05 -10.73 8.80
CA PHE A 191 1.07 -10.51 7.73
C PHE A 191 -0.35 -10.60 8.29
N VAL A 192 -1.19 -9.65 7.91
CA VAL A 192 -2.61 -9.63 8.24
C VAL A 192 -3.46 -9.55 6.97
N GLY A 193 -4.45 -10.43 6.88
CA GLY A 193 -5.44 -10.38 5.81
C GLY A 193 -6.51 -9.33 6.11
N ALA A 194 -6.99 -8.66 5.07
CA ALA A 194 -8.11 -7.72 5.13
C ALA A 194 -9.07 -7.93 3.97
N GLY A 195 -10.26 -7.34 4.06
CA GLY A 195 -11.33 -7.47 3.08
C GLY A 195 -12.13 -8.75 3.21
N ASP A 196 -13.10 -8.92 2.31
CA ASP A 196 -14.09 -10.00 2.33
C ASP A 196 -14.17 -10.67 0.96
N ASP A 197 -14.07 -12.00 0.93
CA ASP A 197 -14.21 -12.79 -0.30
C ASP A 197 -15.57 -12.58 -0.95
N SER A 198 -16.61 -12.29 -0.13
CA SER A 198 -17.97 -12.04 -0.61
C SER A 198 -18.11 -10.72 -1.40
N ALA A 199 -17.14 -9.81 -1.28
CA ALA A 199 -17.11 -8.56 -2.03
C ALA A 199 -16.60 -8.74 -3.47
N ALA A 200 -16.05 -9.91 -3.82
CA ALA A 200 -15.63 -10.21 -5.18
C ALA A 200 -16.83 -10.20 -6.14
N SER A 201 -16.59 -9.71 -7.36
CA SER A 201 -17.64 -9.57 -8.36
C SER A 201 -18.20 -10.93 -8.77
N THR A 202 -19.53 -11.01 -8.77
CA THR A 202 -20.29 -12.15 -9.32
C THR A 202 -20.82 -11.86 -10.73
N LYS A 203 -20.48 -10.69 -11.30
CA LYS A 203 -20.90 -10.30 -12.64
C LYS A 203 -20.12 -11.11 -13.68
N ASN A 204 -20.82 -11.62 -14.68
CA ASN A 204 -20.18 -12.30 -15.79
C ASN A 204 -19.57 -11.26 -16.76
N PRO A 205 -18.31 -11.44 -17.16
CA PRO A 205 -17.73 -10.60 -18.20
C PRO A 205 -18.40 -10.83 -19.57
N PRO A 206 -18.14 -9.96 -20.56
CA PRO A 206 -18.50 -10.25 -21.94
C PRO A 206 -17.88 -11.56 -22.39
N ARG A 207 -18.59 -12.33 -23.22
CA ARG A 207 -18.13 -13.64 -23.69
C ARG A 207 -16.74 -13.53 -24.35
N PRO A 208 -15.77 -14.38 -23.95
CA PRO A 208 -14.45 -14.40 -24.55
C PRO A 208 -14.48 -14.66 -26.06
N GLN A 209 -13.60 -13.97 -26.79
CA GLN A 209 -13.38 -14.19 -28.21
C GLN A 209 -12.25 -15.20 -28.42
N ARG A 210 -12.61 -16.38 -28.94
CA ARG A 210 -11.63 -17.40 -29.31
C ARG A 210 -10.80 -16.93 -30.51
N GLN A 211 -9.47 -17.01 -30.39
CA GLN A 211 -8.58 -16.73 -31.51
C GLN A 211 -8.68 -17.86 -32.56
N ARG A 212 -9.05 -17.52 -33.80
CA ARG A 212 -9.15 -18.48 -34.91
C ARG A 212 -7.96 -18.33 -35.86
N GLY A 213 -7.07 -19.33 -35.90
CA GLY A 213 -5.93 -19.40 -36.82
C GLY A 213 -4.63 -18.79 -36.27
N THR A 214 -3.54 -18.92 -37.03
CA THR A 214 -2.17 -18.49 -36.68
C THR A 214 -1.80 -17.09 -37.17
N LYS A 215 -2.75 -16.34 -37.75
CA LYS A 215 -2.49 -15.01 -38.30
C LYS A 215 -2.67 -13.96 -37.20
N ALA A 216 -1.69 -13.09 -37.00
CA ALA A 216 -1.81 -11.91 -36.14
C ALA A 216 -3.07 -11.13 -36.55
N LEU A 217 -3.96 -10.90 -35.59
CA LEU A 217 -5.29 -10.33 -35.84
C LEU A 217 -5.32 -8.80 -35.72
N SER A 218 -4.31 -8.18 -35.12
CA SER A 218 -4.32 -6.75 -34.75
C SER A 218 -2.90 -6.18 -34.57
N ALA A 219 -2.82 -4.85 -34.43
CA ALA A 219 -1.63 -4.17 -33.91
C ALA A 219 -1.29 -4.70 -32.49
N PRO A 220 -0.01 -4.60 -32.05
CA PRO A 220 0.40 -5.06 -30.73
C PRO A 220 -0.34 -4.30 -29.62
N LEU A 221 -0.57 -4.98 -28.50
CA LEU A 221 -1.02 -4.32 -27.28
C LEU A 221 0.09 -3.40 -26.77
N VAL A 222 -0.16 -2.10 -26.81
CA VAL A 222 0.74 -1.07 -26.27
C VAL A 222 0.31 -0.69 -24.86
N LEU A 223 1.19 -0.93 -23.89
CA LEU A 223 1.05 -0.52 -22.49
C LEU A 223 1.97 0.68 -22.22
N GLY A 224 1.46 1.67 -21.49
CA GLY A 224 2.24 2.85 -21.08
C GLY A 224 2.53 2.82 -19.58
N GLY A 225 3.76 3.11 -19.17
CA GLY A 225 4.11 3.32 -17.77
C GLY A 225 3.75 4.73 -17.30
N LEU A 226 3.19 4.86 -16.11
CA LEU A 226 3.04 6.13 -15.40
C LEU A 226 3.48 5.90 -13.95
N LEU A 227 4.72 5.47 -13.77
CA LEU A 227 5.27 5.07 -12.48
C LEU A 227 6.13 6.22 -11.91
N PRO A 228 6.32 6.30 -10.58
CA PRO A 228 6.93 7.45 -9.93
C PRO A 228 8.45 7.41 -10.04
N ARG A 229 8.99 7.55 -11.25
CA ARG A 229 10.44 7.47 -11.50
C ARG A 229 11.20 8.63 -10.87
N THR A 230 10.56 9.79 -10.74
CA THR A 230 11.07 10.94 -10.00
C THR A 230 10.05 11.45 -8.98
N GLY A 231 10.46 12.44 -8.18
CA GLY A 231 9.65 12.97 -7.08
C GLY A 231 9.77 12.15 -5.80
N ASP A 232 8.98 12.52 -4.79
CA ASP A 232 9.16 12.00 -3.43
C ASP A 232 8.83 10.51 -3.29
N LEU A 233 8.01 9.95 -4.19
CA LEU A 233 7.68 8.52 -4.24
C LEU A 233 8.70 7.68 -5.04
N ALA A 234 9.80 8.28 -5.52
CA ALA A 234 10.79 7.58 -6.34
C ALA A 234 11.46 6.38 -5.66
N ILE A 235 11.46 6.36 -4.32
CA ILE A 235 11.92 5.21 -3.53
C ILE A 235 11.13 3.91 -3.82
N ALA A 236 9.89 4.01 -4.30
CA ALA A 236 9.05 2.86 -4.67
C ALA A 236 9.21 2.43 -6.14
N TYR A 237 9.86 3.24 -7.00
CA TYR A 237 9.95 2.96 -8.43
C TYR A 237 10.69 1.67 -8.80
N PRO A 238 11.87 1.35 -8.23
CA PRO A 238 12.63 0.17 -8.67
C PRO A 238 11.83 -1.14 -8.62
N PRO A 239 11.14 -1.50 -7.52
CA PRO A 239 10.32 -2.71 -7.50
C PRO A 239 9.09 -2.64 -8.40
N LEU A 240 8.41 -1.49 -8.47
CA LEU A 240 7.27 -1.26 -9.37
C LEU A 240 7.65 -1.51 -10.84
N ALA A 241 8.75 -0.90 -11.30
CA ALA A 241 9.24 -1.04 -12.67
C ALA A 241 9.70 -2.47 -12.96
N ALA A 242 10.34 -3.14 -12.01
CA ALA A 242 10.75 -4.53 -12.16
C ALA A 242 9.56 -5.49 -12.29
N GLY A 243 8.48 -5.25 -11.53
CA GLY A 243 7.23 -6.01 -11.63
C GLY A 243 6.61 -5.92 -13.03
N ALA A 244 6.42 -4.70 -13.53
CA ALA A 244 5.87 -4.46 -14.88
C ALA A 244 6.75 -5.09 -15.97
N ALA A 245 8.07 -4.87 -15.91
CA ALA A 245 9.01 -5.41 -16.88
C ALA A 245 9.06 -6.95 -16.87
N LEU A 246 8.96 -7.58 -15.68
CA LEU A 246 8.89 -9.03 -15.57
C LEU A 246 7.62 -9.59 -16.23
N ALA A 247 6.47 -8.96 -16.01
CA ALA A 247 5.21 -9.37 -16.62
C ALA A 247 5.26 -9.29 -18.15
N VAL A 248 5.68 -8.15 -18.71
CA VAL A 248 5.85 -7.99 -20.17
C VAL A 248 6.77 -9.07 -20.75
N LYS A 249 7.91 -9.32 -20.10
CA LYS A 249 8.87 -10.34 -20.53
C LYS A 249 8.23 -11.72 -20.61
N GLU A 250 7.43 -12.10 -19.61
CA GLU A 250 6.83 -13.42 -19.54
C GLU A 250 5.61 -13.60 -20.44
N ILE A 251 4.83 -12.53 -20.64
CA ILE A 251 3.76 -12.49 -21.64
C ILE A 251 4.34 -12.73 -23.04
N ASN A 252 5.39 -12.00 -23.40
CA ASN A 252 6.03 -12.12 -24.72
C ASN A 252 6.70 -13.48 -24.89
N ALA A 253 7.37 -13.99 -23.84
CA ALA A 253 7.91 -15.35 -23.84
C ALA A 253 6.82 -16.44 -23.99
N ALA A 254 5.58 -16.16 -23.60
CA ALA A 254 4.42 -17.03 -23.79
C ALA A 254 3.69 -16.81 -25.14
N GLY A 255 4.30 -16.08 -26.08
CA GLY A 255 3.79 -15.83 -27.43
C GLY A 255 2.89 -14.59 -27.54
N GLY A 256 2.97 -13.67 -26.58
CA GLY A 256 2.34 -12.36 -26.65
C GLY A 256 0.81 -12.38 -26.51
N VAL A 257 0.18 -11.29 -26.94
CA VAL A 257 -1.27 -11.06 -26.91
C VAL A 257 -1.78 -10.94 -28.34
N LEU A 258 -2.83 -11.69 -28.69
CA LEU A 258 -3.40 -11.70 -30.04
C LEU A 258 -2.39 -12.10 -31.14
N GLY A 259 -1.32 -12.81 -30.75
CA GLY A 259 -0.24 -13.26 -31.62
C GLY A 259 0.90 -12.27 -31.80
N GLU A 260 0.89 -11.15 -31.09
CA GLU A 260 1.93 -10.11 -31.15
C GLU A 260 2.55 -9.87 -29.78
N ASP A 261 3.83 -9.49 -29.75
CA ASP A 261 4.49 -9.08 -28.52
C ASP A 261 3.87 -7.79 -27.97
N VAL A 262 3.70 -7.74 -26.65
CA VAL A 262 3.31 -6.53 -25.93
C VAL A 262 4.44 -5.51 -26.02
N VAL A 263 4.06 -4.27 -26.33
CA VAL A 263 4.98 -3.12 -26.38
C VAL A 263 4.82 -2.31 -25.10
N TRP A 264 5.94 -2.01 -24.45
CA TRP A 264 5.99 -1.13 -23.27
C TRP A 264 6.55 0.24 -23.64
N ILE A 265 5.81 1.29 -23.31
CA ILE A 265 6.25 2.69 -23.42
C ILE A 265 6.43 3.25 -22.02
N ASP A 266 7.67 3.42 -21.60
CA ASP A 266 7.96 3.95 -20.25
C ASP A 266 7.51 5.41 -20.10
N GLY A 267 7.14 5.78 -18.87
CA GLY A 267 6.69 7.13 -18.53
C GLY A 267 6.74 7.39 -17.02
N ASP A 268 7.04 8.64 -16.70
CA ASP A 268 7.19 9.13 -15.33
C ASP A 268 5.93 9.90 -14.90
N ASP A 269 5.46 9.64 -13.69
CA ASP A 269 4.42 10.45 -13.05
C ASP A 269 5.00 11.64 -12.27
N GLY A 270 6.30 11.60 -11.95
CA GLY A 270 7.08 12.61 -11.26
C GLY A 270 6.64 12.94 -9.84
N THR A 271 5.70 12.18 -9.28
CA THR A 271 4.88 12.58 -8.13
C THR A 271 4.33 14.01 -8.31
N ASN A 272 4.12 14.44 -9.57
CA ASN A 272 3.82 15.83 -9.94
C ASN A 272 2.75 15.90 -11.05
N PRO A 273 1.63 16.63 -10.85
CA PRO A 273 0.55 16.66 -11.83
C PRO A 273 0.95 17.13 -13.23
N SER A 274 1.89 18.09 -13.34
CA SER A 274 2.32 18.62 -14.64
C SER A 274 3.15 17.60 -15.41
N VAL A 275 4.06 16.90 -14.74
CA VAL A 275 4.85 15.81 -15.33
C VAL A 275 3.92 14.68 -15.79
N ALA A 276 3.04 14.23 -14.91
CA ALA A 276 2.11 13.14 -15.22
C ALA A 276 1.18 13.47 -16.40
N LYS A 277 0.62 14.69 -16.47
CA LYS A 277 -0.22 15.12 -17.61
C LYS A 277 0.55 15.16 -18.91
N ALA A 278 1.81 15.61 -18.90
CA ALA A 278 2.66 15.58 -20.08
C ALA A 278 2.94 14.15 -20.56
N THR A 279 3.18 13.22 -19.61
CA THR A 279 3.34 11.79 -19.88
C THR A 279 2.06 11.17 -20.46
N VAL A 280 0.88 11.46 -19.89
CA VAL A 280 -0.41 11.00 -20.44
C VAL A 280 -0.63 11.53 -21.86
N ALA A 281 -0.36 12.82 -22.10
CA ALA A 281 -0.46 13.38 -23.45
C ALA A 281 0.49 12.71 -24.46
N LYS A 282 1.69 12.28 -24.02
CA LYS A 282 2.62 11.48 -24.84
C LYS A 282 2.03 10.10 -25.14
N HIS A 283 1.52 9.40 -24.12
CA HIS A 283 0.91 8.08 -24.27
C HIS A 283 -0.28 8.08 -25.24
N ILE A 284 -1.11 9.13 -25.20
CA ILE A 284 -2.20 9.33 -26.17
C ILE A 284 -1.66 9.44 -27.60
N ARG A 285 -0.60 10.23 -27.82
CA ARG A 285 0.01 10.39 -29.17
C ARG A 285 0.68 9.11 -29.66
N GLU A 286 1.21 8.30 -28.75
CA GLU A 286 1.93 7.06 -29.06
C GLU A 286 1.02 5.82 -29.11
N GLY A 287 -0.30 6.00 -29.00
CA GLY A 287 -1.27 4.92 -29.17
C GLY A 287 -1.27 3.90 -28.03
N VAL A 288 -0.98 4.33 -26.80
CA VAL A 288 -1.13 3.48 -25.60
C VAL A 288 -2.60 3.11 -25.40
N HIS A 289 -2.86 1.85 -25.03
CA HIS A 289 -4.21 1.37 -24.76
C HIS A 289 -4.52 1.34 -23.26
N VAL A 290 -3.55 0.91 -22.45
CA VAL A 290 -3.65 0.84 -20.99
C VAL A 290 -2.43 1.50 -20.37
N ILE A 291 -2.66 2.45 -19.46
CA ILE A 291 -1.64 3.12 -18.68
C ILE A 291 -1.53 2.41 -17.33
N ILE A 292 -0.36 1.84 -17.04
CA ILE A 292 -0.04 1.23 -15.74
C ILE A 292 0.51 2.32 -14.82
N GLY A 293 -0.33 2.75 -13.88
CA GLY A 293 -0.11 3.91 -13.00
C GLY A 293 -1.43 4.64 -12.67
N ALA A 294 -1.41 5.83 -12.10
CA ALA A 294 -0.21 6.51 -11.58
C ALA A 294 0.28 5.85 -10.28
N GLY A 295 1.50 6.17 -9.86
CA GLY A 295 2.05 5.69 -8.60
C GLY A 295 1.29 6.26 -7.39
N ALA A 296 1.21 7.59 -7.34
CA ALA A 296 0.56 8.31 -6.24
C ALA A 296 -0.95 8.56 -6.48
N SER A 297 -1.74 8.50 -5.41
CA SER A 297 -3.19 8.71 -5.46
C SER A 297 -3.59 10.09 -6.00
N GLY A 298 -2.94 11.15 -5.52
CA GLY A 298 -3.20 12.51 -5.99
C GLY A 298 -2.90 12.69 -7.48
N ILE A 299 -1.91 11.95 -8.01
CA ILE A 299 -1.57 11.98 -9.44
C ILE A 299 -2.62 11.26 -10.27
N SER A 300 -3.12 10.12 -9.79
CA SER A 300 -4.21 9.42 -10.46
C SER A 300 -5.47 10.28 -10.53
N ARG A 301 -5.83 10.98 -9.44
CA ARG A 301 -6.92 11.98 -9.47
C ARG A 301 -6.70 13.08 -10.49
N ALA A 302 -5.46 13.58 -10.61
CA ALA A 302 -5.13 14.69 -11.49
C ALA A 302 -5.19 14.32 -12.98
N VAL A 303 -4.83 13.08 -13.35
CA VAL A 303 -4.76 12.65 -14.75
C VAL A 303 -5.99 11.86 -15.23
N LEU A 304 -6.76 11.25 -14.31
CA LEU A 304 -7.88 10.40 -14.69
C LEU A 304 -8.88 11.07 -15.64
N PRO A 305 -9.25 12.36 -15.48
CA PRO A 305 -10.11 13.03 -16.47
C PRO A 305 -9.55 13.04 -17.89
N ASP A 306 -8.23 13.24 -18.04
CA ASP A 306 -7.57 13.27 -19.35
C ASP A 306 -7.52 11.87 -19.97
N VAL A 307 -7.27 10.83 -19.15
CA VAL A 307 -7.27 9.43 -19.57
C VAL A 307 -8.66 8.98 -20.02
N VAL A 308 -9.70 9.28 -19.23
CA VAL A 308 -11.10 8.97 -19.54
C VAL A 308 -11.59 9.71 -20.78
N ALA A 309 -11.22 10.99 -20.94
CA ALA A 309 -11.57 11.78 -22.12
C ALA A 309 -10.96 11.20 -23.41
N ALA A 310 -9.75 10.65 -23.32
CA ALA A 310 -9.09 9.97 -24.43
C ALA A 310 -9.57 8.51 -24.62
N GLY A 311 -10.36 7.98 -23.68
CA GLY A 311 -10.91 6.62 -23.74
C GLY A 311 -9.87 5.53 -23.46
N LEU A 312 -8.77 5.84 -22.77
CA LEU A 312 -7.74 4.87 -22.35
C LEU A 312 -8.11 4.28 -20.99
N VAL A 313 -7.48 3.14 -20.62
CA VAL A 313 -7.58 2.58 -19.26
C VAL A 313 -6.45 3.12 -18.38
N LEU A 314 -6.77 3.52 -17.14
CA LEU A 314 -5.80 3.78 -16.08
C LEU A 314 -5.83 2.62 -15.08
N PHE A 315 -4.73 1.89 -14.94
CA PHE A 315 -4.66 0.74 -14.04
C PHE A 315 -3.47 0.89 -13.07
N SER A 316 -3.75 1.35 -11.86
CA SER A 316 -2.67 1.65 -10.90
C SER A 316 -2.24 0.45 -10.08
N PRO A 317 -0.93 0.24 -9.90
CA PRO A 317 -0.43 -0.78 -8.99
C PRO A 317 -0.20 -0.31 -7.55
N SER A 318 -0.36 0.97 -7.22
CA SER A 318 0.08 1.50 -5.92
C SER A 318 -0.76 2.62 -5.31
N ASN A 319 -1.81 3.10 -5.97
CA ASN A 319 -2.64 4.16 -5.38
C ASN A 319 -3.70 3.60 -4.40
N THR A 320 -3.67 4.07 -3.17
CA THR A 320 -4.47 3.47 -2.10
C THR A 320 -5.64 4.34 -1.63
N ASP A 321 -5.73 5.62 -2.04
CA ASP A 321 -6.78 6.52 -1.57
C ASP A 321 -8.18 5.90 -1.79
N ALA A 322 -8.91 5.70 -0.70
CA ALA A 322 -10.23 5.05 -0.70
C ALA A 322 -11.25 5.83 -1.55
N GLY A 323 -11.10 7.15 -1.65
CA GLY A 323 -11.98 7.99 -2.45
C GLY A 323 -11.79 7.82 -3.97
N LEU A 324 -10.78 7.08 -4.43
CA LEU A 324 -10.64 6.71 -5.85
C LEU A 324 -11.69 5.70 -6.30
N THR A 325 -12.18 4.84 -5.40
CA THR A 325 -13.25 3.85 -5.67
C THR A 325 -14.54 4.49 -6.18
N ALA A 326 -14.82 5.74 -5.77
CA ALA A 326 -16.07 6.43 -6.07
C ALA A 326 -15.94 7.50 -7.19
N VAL A 327 -14.77 7.60 -7.84
CA VAL A 327 -14.59 8.58 -8.91
C VAL A 327 -15.34 8.11 -10.16
N GLU A 328 -16.05 9.03 -10.82
CA GLU A 328 -16.63 8.77 -12.14
C GLU A 328 -15.51 8.61 -13.17
N ASP A 329 -15.36 7.38 -13.65
CA ASP A 329 -14.25 6.94 -14.50
C ASP A 329 -14.75 6.30 -15.81
N LYS A 330 -16.07 6.24 -16.03
CA LYS A 330 -16.71 5.51 -17.14
C LYS A 330 -16.28 4.03 -17.24
N GLY A 331 -15.90 3.41 -16.12
CA GLY A 331 -15.38 2.05 -16.04
C GLY A 331 -14.00 1.88 -16.67
N LEU A 332 -13.16 2.91 -16.65
CA LEU A 332 -11.82 2.92 -17.23
C LEU A 332 -10.70 3.00 -16.18
N TYR A 333 -11.02 3.04 -14.89
CA TYR A 333 -10.05 3.02 -13.82
C TYR A 333 -10.10 1.72 -13.02
N PHE A 334 -8.91 1.21 -12.69
CA PHE A 334 -8.72 -0.02 -11.94
C PHE A 334 -7.48 0.12 -11.06
N ARG A 335 -7.38 -0.72 -10.02
CA ARG A 335 -6.14 -0.85 -9.24
C ARG A 335 -5.91 -2.25 -8.73
N THR A 336 -4.65 -2.65 -8.64
CA THR A 336 -4.22 -3.89 -7.95
C THR A 336 -3.79 -3.61 -6.51
N ALA A 337 -3.46 -2.36 -6.16
CA ALA A 337 -3.33 -1.95 -4.78
C ALA A 337 -4.70 -1.92 -4.08
N PRO A 338 -4.79 -2.37 -2.82
CA PRO A 338 -6.02 -2.28 -2.04
C PRO A 338 -6.28 -0.84 -1.55
N PRO A 339 -7.56 -0.44 -1.35
CA PRO A 339 -7.89 0.85 -0.76
C PRO A 339 -7.42 0.99 0.70
N ASP A 340 -7.11 2.22 1.11
CA ASP A 340 -6.72 2.61 2.47
C ASP A 340 -7.81 2.31 3.52
N SER A 341 -9.07 2.16 3.09
CA SER A 341 -10.17 1.72 3.96
C SER A 341 -9.93 0.31 4.52
N LEU A 342 -9.11 -0.51 3.85
CA LEU A 342 -8.66 -1.80 4.37
C LEU A 342 -7.38 -1.66 5.21
N GLN A 343 -6.51 -0.69 4.93
CA GLN A 343 -5.24 -0.46 5.63
C GLN A 343 -5.41 0.22 6.98
N GLY A 344 -6.31 1.19 7.09
CA GLY A 344 -6.47 2.03 8.29
C GLY A 344 -6.66 1.21 9.56
N ARG A 345 -7.41 0.10 9.48
CA ARG A 345 -7.59 -0.83 10.60
C ARG A 345 -6.30 -1.55 10.98
N ALA A 346 -5.59 -2.12 10.01
CA ALA A 346 -4.34 -2.83 10.27
C ALA A 346 -3.31 -1.89 10.93
N LEU A 347 -3.23 -0.65 10.47
CA LEU A 347 -2.33 0.35 11.01
C LEU A 347 -2.74 0.82 12.41
N ALA A 348 -4.04 1.05 12.64
CA ALA A 348 -4.56 1.35 13.98
C ALA A 348 -4.26 0.21 14.97
N ASP A 349 -4.45 -1.06 14.56
CA ASP A 349 -4.15 -2.23 15.38
C ASP A 349 -2.65 -2.28 15.76
N VAL A 350 -1.74 -1.99 14.82
CA VAL A 350 -0.29 -1.92 15.09
C VAL A 350 0.02 -0.85 16.14
N ILE A 351 -0.59 0.33 16.02
CA ILE A 351 -0.41 1.43 16.96
C ILE A 351 -0.94 1.06 18.35
N LEU A 352 -2.16 0.49 18.43
CA LEU A 352 -2.84 0.18 19.68
C LEU A 352 -2.18 -0.96 20.47
N ARG A 353 -1.54 -1.92 19.80
CA ARG A 353 -0.80 -3.02 20.46
C ARG A 353 0.32 -2.53 21.38
N ASP A 354 0.86 -1.34 21.10
CA ASP A 354 1.93 -0.73 21.90
C ASP A 354 1.41 0.13 23.07
N GLY A 355 0.08 0.25 23.20
CA GLY A 355 -0.61 0.95 24.29
C GLY A 355 -0.35 2.45 24.39
N PRO A 356 -0.43 3.24 23.30
CA PRO A 356 -0.25 4.69 23.37
C PRO A 356 -1.44 5.38 24.04
N HIS A 357 -1.19 6.51 24.69
CA HIS A 357 -2.22 7.34 25.31
C HIS A 357 -2.52 8.61 24.50
N ARG A 358 -1.54 9.13 23.75
CA ARG A 358 -1.64 10.37 22.98
C ARG A 358 -0.95 10.20 21.63
N ILE A 359 -1.75 10.14 20.58
CA ILE A 359 -1.30 9.83 19.23
C ILE A 359 -1.30 11.10 18.39
N ALA A 360 -0.20 11.40 17.70
CA ALA A 360 -0.18 12.39 16.63
C ALA A 360 -0.15 11.69 15.27
N LEU A 361 -1.09 12.04 14.38
CA LEU A 361 -1.12 11.61 12.99
C LEU A 361 -0.63 12.78 12.15
N VAL A 362 0.54 12.64 11.51
CA VAL A 362 1.13 13.65 10.63
C VAL A 362 1.00 13.19 9.20
N ALA A 363 0.36 13.98 8.35
CA ALA A 363 0.10 13.61 6.96
C ALA A 363 0.64 14.64 5.95
N ARG A 364 1.17 14.16 4.83
CA ARG A 364 1.33 14.98 3.63
C ARG A 364 -0.04 15.47 3.17
N LYS A 365 -0.14 16.73 2.77
CA LYS A 365 -1.38 17.37 2.39
C LYS A 365 -1.75 17.08 0.94
N ASP A 366 -2.21 15.85 0.72
CA ASP A 366 -2.83 15.41 -0.51
C ASP A 366 -3.86 14.31 -0.23
N SER A 367 -4.50 13.82 -1.30
CA SER A 367 -5.59 12.86 -1.17
C SER A 367 -5.17 11.52 -0.55
N TYR A 368 -3.91 11.13 -0.65
CA TYR A 368 -3.40 9.93 0.02
C TYR A 368 -3.16 10.22 1.51
N GLY A 369 -2.39 11.26 1.83
CA GLY A 369 -2.03 11.53 3.22
C GLY A 369 -3.23 11.87 4.09
N GLU A 370 -4.09 12.79 3.65
CA GLU A 370 -5.29 13.19 4.40
C GLU A 370 -6.33 12.05 4.44
N GLY A 371 -6.48 11.30 3.35
CA GLY A 371 -7.40 10.17 3.27
C GLY A 371 -7.02 9.04 4.24
N LEU A 372 -5.75 8.63 4.27
CA LEU A 372 -5.29 7.60 5.20
C LEU A 372 -5.25 8.12 6.65
N GLN A 373 -4.94 9.39 6.89
CA GLN A 373 -5.03 10.01 8.21
C GLN A 373 -6.45 9.92 8.78
N GLU A 374 -7.45 10.24 7.96
CA GLU A 374 -8.87 10.14 8.31
C GLU A 374 -9.27 8.69 8.62
N ASN A 375 -8.89 7.73 7.75
CA ASN A 375 -9.18 6.32 7.96
C ASN A 375 -8.58 5.80 9.28
N VAL A 376 -7.33 6.14 9.58
CA VAL A 376 -6.68 5.74 10.84
C VAL A 376 -7.35 6.42 12.04
N ARG A 377 -7.67 7.71 11.95
CA ARG A 377 -8.38 8.41 13.03
C ARG A 377 -9.71 7.73 13.36
N ALA A 378 -10.53 7.45 12.35
CA ALA A 378 -11.81 6.79 12.54
C ALA A 378 -11.67 5.40 13.18
N GLU A 379 -10.62 4.66 12.84
CA GLU A 379 -10.33 3.35 13.41
C GLU A 379 -9.85 3.43 14.87
N LEU A 380 -9.06 4.45 15.23
CA LEU A 380 -8.65 4.73 16.61
C LEU A 380 -9.83 5.17 17.49
N GLU A 381 -10.71 6.05 16.98
CA GLU A 381 -11.94 6.47 17.66
C GLU A 381 -12.88 5.28 17.88
N ARG A 382 -13.02 4.40 16.87
CA ARG A 382 -13.81 3.16 16.96
C ARG A 382 -13.24 2.18 17.99
N ALA A 383 -11.94 2.21 18.23
CA ALA A 383 -11.27 1.43 19.27
C ALA A 383 -11.38 2.06 20.67
N GLY A 384 -12.01 3.23 20.80
CA GLY A 384 -12.34 3.87 22.07
C GLY A 384 -11.35 4.97 22.51
N LEU A 385 -10.52 5.49 21.62
CA LEU A 385 -9.76 6.71 21.91
C LEU A 385 -10.66 7.94 21.75
N ASP A 386 -10.59 8.84 22.71
CA ASP A 386 -11.28 10.12 22.65
C ASP A 386 -10.58 11.09 21.68
N GLY A 387 -11.33 12.03 21.12
CA GLY A 387 -10.81 12.97 20.12
C GLY A 387 -9.68 13.88 20.63
N ASP A 388 -9.54 14.08 21.94
CA ASP A 388 -8.43 14.82 22.53
C ASP A 388 -7.14 13.97 22.68
N GLN A 389 -7.25 12.64 22.55
CA GLN A 389 -6.15 11.67 22.51
C GLN A 389 -5.56 11.47 21.10
N VAL A 390 -6.20 12.04 20.06
CA VAL A 390 -5.71 11.97 18.68
C VAL A 390 -5.52 13.38 18.11
N LYS A 391 -4.26 13.74 17.83
CA LYS A 391 -3.88 15.01 17.23
C LYS A 391 -3.63 14.83 15.74
N LEU A 392 -4.26 15.65 14.91
CA LEU A 392 -4.00 15.68 13.46
C LEU A 392 -3.09 16.86 13.12
N LEU A 393 -2.07 16.62 12.32
CA LEU A 393 -1.26 17.65 11.68
C LEU A 393 -1.08 17.30 10.20
N THR A 394 -0.95 18.33 9.37
CA THR A 394 -0.65 18.18 7.95
C THR A 394 0.57 19.01 7.58
N TYR A 395 1.31 18.61 6.54
CA TYR A 395 2.37 19.39 5.94
C TYR A 395 2.23 19.45 4.42
N GLU A 396 2.63 20.57 3.81
CA GLU A 396 2.68 20.68 2.35
C GLU A 396 3.90 19.90 1.83
N PRO A 397 3.73 18.89 0.96
CA PRO A 397 4.87 18.21 0.37
C PRO A 397 5.63 19.16 -0.58
N PRO A 398 6.93 18.90 -0.83
CA PRO A 398 7.69 19.63 -1.83
C PRO A 398 6.98 19.66 -3.19
N ALA A 399 6.95 20.83 -3.84
CA ALA A 399 6.29 20.97 -5.14
C ALA A 399 7.03 20.20 -6.25
N ASP A 400 8.36 20.14 -6.15
CA ASP A 400 9.26 19.40 -7.02
C ASP A 400 10.63 19.20 -6.33
N ALA A 401 11.55 18.52 -7.02
CA ALA A 401 12.91 18.25 -6.54
C ALA A 401 13.79 19.50 -6.34
N LYS A 402 13.36 20.69 -6.80
CA LYS A 402 14.06 21.97 -6.61
C LYS A 402 13.46 22.80 -5.48
N ALA A 403 12.33 22.38 -4.91
CA ALA A 403 11.71 23.06 -3.79
C ALA A 403 12.67 23.12 -2.59
N PRO A 404 12.56 24.15 -1.73
CA PRO A 404 13.27 24.16 -0.47
C PRO A 404 12.97 22.90 0.36
N PRO A 405 13.89 22.49 1.25
CA PRO A 405 13.61 21.44 2.23
C PRO A 405 12.33 21.74 3.01
N LEU A 406 11.53 20.69 3.25
CA LEU A 406 10.36 20.72 4.11
C LEU A 406 10.74 21.18 5.53
N ASP A 407 10.19 22.30 5.97
CA ASP A 407 10.30 22.76 7.36
C ASP A 407 9.08 22.31 8.17
N PHE A 408 9.28 21.32 9.05
CA PHE A 408 8.26 20.83 9.98
C PHE A 408 8.52 21.25 11.43
N THR A 409 9.35 22.26 11.68
CA THR A 409 9.75 22.67 13.04
C THR A 409 8.57 23.07 13.92
N ALA A 410 7.59 23.79 13.37
CA ALA A 410 6.40 24.21 14.12
C ALA A 410 5.54 23.01 14.54
N GLY A 411 5.29 22.08 13.61
CA GLY A 411 4.53 20.85 13.88
C GLY A 411 5.23 19.95 14.89
N ALA A 412 6.56 19.85 14.83
CA ALA A 412 7.34 19.10 15.81
C ALA A 412 7.25 19.69 17.23
N ARG A 413 7.28 21.02 17.37
CA ARG A 413 7.04 21.70 18.67
C ARG A 413 5.63 21.47 19.19
N GLU A 414 4.64 21.46 18.30
CA GLU A 414 3.25 21.19 18.64
C GLU A 414 3.07 19.74 19.13
N ILE A 415 3.68 18.76 18.47
CA ILE A 415 3.68 17.35 18.89
C ILE A 415 4.33 17.17 20.26
N LYS A 416 5.46 17.87 20.49
CA LYS A 416 6.13 17.87 21.79
C LYS A 416 5.27 18.50 22.89
N ALA A 417 4.64 19.65 22.62
CA ALA A 417 3.77 20.33 23.57
C ALA A 417 2.48 19.54 23.85
N TYR A 418 1.97 18.83 22.84
CA TYR A 418 0.88 17.89 22.97
C TYR A 418 1.27 16.69 23.85
N GLY A 419 2.56 16.35 23.96
CA GLY A 419 3.01 15.23 24.76
C GLY A 419 2.63 13.89 24.14
N ALA A 420 2.74 13.78 22.81
CA ALA A 420 2.50 12.52 22.12
C ALA A 420 3.46 11.42 22.63
N ASP A 421 2.97 10.19 22.72
CA ASP A 421 3.76 8.98 22.95
C ASP A 421 3.77 8.03 21.74
N ALA A 422 2.98 8.36 20.71
CA ALA A 422 2.99 7.74 19.39
C ALA A 422 2.87 8.82 18.30
N VAL A 423 3.69 8.71 17.24
CA VAL A 423 3.59 9.57 16.05
C VAL A 423 3.52 8.69 14.81
N LEU A 424 2.41 8.75 14.09
CA LEU A 424 2.28 8.19 12.75
C LEU A 424 2.69 9.24 11.73
N VAL A 425 3.58 8.89 10.81
CA VAL A 425 4.01 9.74 9.69
C VAL A 425 3.52 9.13 8.38
N ILE A 426 2.57 9.80 7.73
CA ILE A 426 1.99 9.43 6.45
C ILE A 426 2.58 10.32 5.38
N GLY A 427 3.53 9.78 4.60
CA GLY A 427 4.24 10.52 3.57
C GLY A 427 5.07 9.61 2.68
N PHE A 428 5.90 10.18 1.80
CA PHE A 428 6.87 9.44 1.00
C PHE A 428 8.30 9.70 1.49
N GLY A 429 9.30 9.74 0.60
CA GLY A 429 10.69 10.00 0.98
C GLY A 429 10.90 11.34 1.69
N GLU A 430 10.13 12.37 1.34
CA GLU A 430 10.21 13.71 1.94
C GLU A 430 9.93 13.69 3.46
N SER A 431 9.14 12.71 3.91
CA SER A 431 8.73 12.59 5.31
C SER A 431 9.90 12.31 6.26
N ALA A 432 11.08 11.92 5.75
CA ALA A 432 12.31 11.86 6.55
C ALA A 432 12.66 13.22 7.20
N GLN A 433 12.20 14.33 6.62
CA GLN A 433 12.37 15.67 7.18
C GLN A 433 11.44 15.92 8.38
N VAL A 434 10.26 15.29 8.40
CA VAL A 434 9.36 15.29 9.57
C VAL A 434 10.03 14.59 10.76
N ILE A 435 10.58 13.39 10.52
CA ILE A 435 11.28 12.61 11.57
C ILE A 435 12.49 13.37 12.12
N ARG A 436 13.30 14.01 11.26
CA ARG A 436 14.41 14.86 11.70
C ARG A 436 13.94 16.06 12.52
N ALA A 437 12.88 16.75 12.07
CA ALA A 437 12.33 17.89 12.80
C ALA A 437 11.81 17.51 14.21
N LEU A 438 11.23 16.31 14.37
CA LEU A 438 10.85 15.77 15.69
C LEU A 438 12.09 15.65 16.60
N ALA A 439 13.12 14.96 16.12
CA ALA A 439 14.35 14.74 16.87
C ALA A 439 15.04 16.07 17.23
N ASP A 440 15.15 17.00 16.27
CA ASP A 440 15.80 18.29 16.44
C ASP A 440 15.00 19.23 17.36
N SER A 441 13.68 19.03 17.48
CA SER A 441 12.82 19.71 18.46
C SER A 441 12.90 19.06 19.86
N GLY A 442 13.73 18.03 20.02
CA GLY A 442 13.94 17.31 21.27
C GLY A 442 12.77 16.41 21.65
N VAL A 443 12.04 15.86 20.67
CA VAL A 443 11.18 14.68 20.87
C VAL A 443 12.09 13.47 21.01
N GLN A 444 11.97 12.73 22.10
CA GLN A 444 12.78 11.54 22.35
C GLN A 444 12.17 10.37 21.60
N ILE A 445 12.77 9.93 20.49
CA ILE A 445 12.32 8.77 19.73
C ILE A 445 12.74 7.50 20.47
N ARG A 446 11.82 6.55 20.60
CA ARG A 446 12.06 5.24 21.19
C ARG A 446 12.59 4.28 20.12
N HIS A 447 13.71 3.64 20.41
CA HIS A 447 14.34 2.61 19.59
C HIS A 447 13.99 1.20 20.05
#